data_AF-A0A8J3W5E8-F1
#
_entry.id   AF-A0A8J3W5E8-F1
#
_cell.length_a   1.000
_cell.length_b   1.000
_cell.length_c   1.000
_cell.angle_alpha   90.00
_cell.angle_beta   90.00
_cell.angle_gamma   90.00
#
_symmetry.space_group_name_H-M   'P 1'
#
loop_
_entity.id
_entity.type
_entity.pdbx_description
1 polymer ?
#
loop_
_entity_poly.entity_id
_entity_poly.type
_entity_poly.pdbx_seq_one_letter_code
_entity_poly.pdbx_strand_id
1 'polypeptide(L)'
;MGFARHGAIPRAIDEVQPGGDALVRAIKVQVDADDTPGQSLLTGSAGFLTVPTLSESLAGRAVFFELWPFSRGELRSEPDGGVIGIEVKSGLTVTGKSFAHLAHLRDRMGDAFVHGYVLSFNPDPLPFGDRLTALPISYLWQAG
;
A
#
# COMPACT_ATOMS: atom_id res chain seq x y z
N MET A 1 -18.01 -3.32 -16.34
CA MET A 1 -18.67 -2.43 -15.35
C MET A 1 -18.81 -3.07 -13.96
N GLY A 2 -19.05 -4.39 -13.81
CA GLY A 2 -19.34 -5.02 -12.50
C GLY A 2 -18.14 -5.29 -11.56
N PHE A 3 -16.95 -5.62 -12.08
CA PHE A 3 -15.82 -6.05 -11.23
C PHE A 3 -15.27 -4.94 -10.32
N ALA A 4 -15.24 -3.68 -10.81
CA ALA A 4 -14.71 -2.55 -10.04
C ALA A 4 -15.54 -2.20 -8.80
N ARG A 5 -16.80 -2.63 -8.69
CA ARG A 5 -17.68 -2.31 -7.54
C ARG A 5 -17.85 -3.45 -6.54
N HIS A 6 -17.20 -4.60 -6.76
CA HIS A 6 -17.36 -5.79 -5.92
C HIS A 6 -16.23 -5.90 -4.88
N GLY A 7 -16.55 -6.33 -3.66
CA GLY A 7 -15.59 -6.53 -2.57
C GLY A 7 -15.52 -5.43 -1.51
N ALA A 8 -14.76 -5.69 -0.45
CA ALA A 8 -14.52 -4.75 0.64
C ALA A 8 -13.72 -3.52 0.14
N ILE A 9 -13.94 -2.37 0.77
CA ILE A 9 -13.13 -1.16 0.54
C ILE A 9 -11.87 -1.27 1.44
N PRO A 10 -10.63 -1.15 0.89
CA PRO A 10 -10.32 -0.73 -0.46
C PRO A 10 -10.43 -1.93 -1.40
N ARG A 11 -10.96 -1.72 -2.60
CA ARG A 11 -10.93 -2.76 -3.62
C ARG A 11 -9.50 -2.87 -4.14
N ALA A 12 -8.79 -3.90 -3.70
CA ALA A 12 -7.45 -4.22 -4.15
C ALA A 12 -7.52 -4.89 -5.52
N ILE A 13 -6.90 -4.26 -6.53
CA ILE A 13 -6.84 -4.75 -7.90
C ILE A 13 -5.37 -4.99 -8.22
N ASP A 14 -5.01 -6.27 -8.32
CA ASP A 14 -3.65 -6.70 -8.59
C ASP A 14 -3.36 -6.82 -10.08
N GLU A 15 -2.10 -6.59 -10.45
CA GLU A 15 -1.60 -6.55 -11.84
C GLU A 15 -2.62 -5.87 -12.76
N VAL A 16 -2.80 -4.58 -12.57
CA VAL A 16 -3.78 -3.73 -13.26
C VAL A 16 -3.60 -3.64 -14.80
N GLN A 17 -2.44 -4.02 -15.31
CA GLN A 17 -1.98 -3.87 -16.70
C GLN A 17 -2.86 -4.63 -17.71
N PRO A 18 -3.24 -5.91 -17.50
CA PRO A 18 -4.14 -6.64 -18.38
C PRO A 18 -5.54 -6.01 -18.46
N GLY A 19 -5.93 -5.21 -17.47
CA GLY A 19 -7.21 -4.49 -17.47
C GLY A 19 -7.26 -3.31 -18.43
N GLY A 20 -6.10 -2.73 -18.76
CA GLY A 20 -5.94 -1.62 -19.70
C GLY A 20 -6.94 -0.46 -19.50
N ASP A 21 -7.24 0.25 -20.58
CA ASP A 21 -8.15 1.41 -20.62
C ASP A 21 -9.56 1.15 -20.05
N ALA A 22 -10.07 -0.08 -20.19
CA ALA A 22 -11.41 -0.43 -19.73
C ALA A 22 -11.49 -0.40 -18.20
N LEU A 23 -10.43 -0.86 -17.53
CA LEU A 23 -10.32 -0.82 -16.08
C LEU A 23 -10.13 0.61 -15.59
N VAL A 24 -9.29 1.39 -16.26
CA VAL A 24 -9.10 2.83 -15.98
C VAL A 24 -10.43 3.57 -15.98
N ARG A 25 -11.21 3.41 -17.05
CA ARG A 25 -12.54 4.04 -17.18
C ARG A 25 -13.50 3.58 -16.09
N ALA A 26 -13.47 2.31 -15.71
CA ALA A 26 -14.34 1.80 -14.66
C ALA A 26 -14.02 2.41 -13.29
N ILE A 27 -12.72 2.56 -12.97
CA ILE A 27 -12.25 3.22 -11.74
C ILE A 27 -12.64 4.69 -11.76
N LYS A 28 -12.44 5.39 -12.89
CA LYS A 28 -12.87 6.79 -13.07
C LYS A 28 -14.35 6.99 -12.74
N VAL A 29 -15.21 6.18 -13.36
CA VAL A 29 -16.67 6.26 -13.18
C VAL A 29 -17.08 5.98 -11.73
N GLN A 30 -16.31 5.16 -11.01
CA GLN A 30 -16.56 4.91 -9.61
C GLN A 30 -16.14 6.11 -8.74
N VAL A 31 -14.93 6.64 -8.93
CA VAL A 31 -14.41 7.80 -8.18
C VAL A 31 -15.20 9.07 -8.48
N ASP A 32 -15.66 9.27 -9.72
CA ASP A 32 -16.53 10.39 -10.10
C ASP A 32 -17.92 10.31 -9.43
N ALA A 33 -18.36 9.11 -9.04
CA ALA A 33 -19.66 8.90 -8.40
C ALA A 33 -19.63 9.01 -6.87
N ASP A 34 -18.45 8.79 -6.26
CA ASP A 34 -18.22 8.87 -4.82
C ASP A 34 -16.73 9.17 -4.61
N ASP A 35 -16.42 10.36 -4.08
CA ASP A 35 -15.06 10.87 -3.88
C ASP A 35 -14.45 10.51 -2.51
N THR A 36 -15.10 9.61 -1.75
CA THR A 36 -14.55 9.10 -0.49
C THR A 36 -13.15 8.51 -0.70
N PRO A 37 -12.11 8.95 0.04
CA PRO A 37 -10.76 8.42 -0.10
C PRO A 37 -10.64 6.92 0.19
N GLY A 38 -9.64 6.28 -0.39
CA GLY A 38 -9.29 4.88 -0.09
C GLY A 38 -10.24 3.83 -0.66
N GLN A 39 -11.01 4.15 -1.69
CA GLN A 39 -11.93 3.19 -2.31
C GLN A 39 -11.25 2.06 -3.08
N SER A 40 -10.07 2.30 -3.64
CA SER A 40 -9.37 1.36 -4.52
C SER A 40 -7.87 1.40 -4.24
N LEU A 41 -7.24 0.22 -4.23
CA LEU A 41 -5.80 0.04 -4.17
C LEU A 41 -5.38 -0.67 -5.47
N LEU A 42 -4.52 -0.04 -6.25
CA LEU A 42 -4.05 -0.59 -7.52
C LEU A 42 -2.58 -0.97 -7.36
N THR A 43 -2.22 -2.18 -7.77
CA THR A 43 -0.82 -2.64 -7.79
C THR A 43 -0.41 -3.00 -9.21
N GLY A 44 0.91 -3.02 -9.44
CA GLY A 44 1.44 -3.31 -10.75
C GLY A 44 2.96 -3.39 -10.79
N SER A 45 3.47 -4.37 -11.53
CA SER A 45 4.91 -4.65 -11.69
C SER A 45 5.64 -3.73 -12.68
N ALA A 46 4.91 -3.05 -13.58
CA ALA A 46 5.46 -2.14 -14.58
C ALA A 46 4.90 -0.73 -14.39
N GLY A 47 5.70 0.29 -14.78
CA GLY A 47 5.41 1.72 -14.62
C GLY A 47 3.99 2.11 -15.03
N PHE A 48 3.08 2.05 -14.07
CA PHE A 48 1.64 2.23 -14.21
C PHE A 48 1.28 3.63 -14.76
N LEU A 49 2.11 4.61 -14.42
CA LEU A 49 2.03 6.00 -14.88
C LEU A 49 2.42 6.20 -16.34
N THR A 50 3.02 5.20 -16.99
CA THR A 50 3.36 5.28 -18.43
C THR A 50 2.14 5.09 -19.32
N VAL A 51 0.99 4.68 -18.78
CA VAL A 51 -0.30 4.68 -19.48
C VAL A 51 -0.91 6.09 -19.39
N PRO A 52 -0.89 6.90 -20.46
CA PRO A 52 -1.26 8.32 -20.38
C PRO A 52 -2.73 8.52 -19.93
N THR A 53 -3.62 7.66 -20.41
CA THR A 53 -5.07 7.67 -20.12
C THR A 53 -5.37 7.54 -18.63
N LEU A 54 -4.51 6.81 -17.91
CA LEU A 54 -4.70 6.48 -16.51
C LEU A 54 -4.18 7.58 -15.59
N SER A 55 -3.03 8.15 -15.93
CA SER A 55 -2.49 9.29 -15.20
C SER A 55 -3.44 10.49 -15.29
N GLU A 56 -3.99 10.78 -16.48
CA GLU A 56 -5.04 11.80 -16.66
C GLU A 56 -6.30 11.48 -15.84
N SER A 57 -6.75 10.22 -15.88
CA SER A 57 -7.97 9.80 -15.18
C SER A 57 -7.86 9.85 -13.66
N LEU A 58 -6.65 9.67 -13.12
CA LEU A 58 -6.38 9.56 -11.68
C LEU A 58 -5.70 10.81 -11.10
N ALA A 59 -5.38 11.80 -11.93
CA ALA A 59 -4.76 13.05 -11.49
C ALA A 59 -5.56 13.71 -10.36
N GLY A 60 -4.87 14.04 -9.27
CA GLY A 60 -5.46 14.67 -8.07
C GLY A 60 -6.39 13.78 -7.25
N ARG A 61 -6.55 12.49 -7.62
CA ARG A 61 -7.50 11.55 -6.99
C ARG A 61 -6.86 10.23 -6.59
N ALA A 62 -5.63 9.99 -7.04
CA ALA A 62 -4.82 8.86 -6.64
C ALA A 62 -3.47 9.35 -6.12
N VAL A 63 -2.93 8.57 -5.18
CA VAL A 63 -1.53 8.66 -4.76
C VAL A 63 -0.82 7.43 -5.29
N PHE A 64 0.37 7.65 -5.86
CA PHE A 64 1.18 6.60 -6.45
C PHE A 64 2.38 6.32 -5.56
N PHE A 65 2.60 5.04 -5.24
CA PHE A 65 3.78 4.57 -4.53
C PHE A 65 4.63 3.73 -5.48
N GLU A 66 5.85 4.18 -5.75
CA GLU A 66 6.83 3.39 -6.48
C GLU A 66 7.63 2.56 -5.46
N LEU A 67 7.51 1.24 -5.57
CA LEU A 67 8.25 0.29 -4.73
C LEU A 67 9.44 -0.22 -5.54
N TRP A 68 10.65 0.06 -5.04
CA TRP A 68 11.86 -0.52 -5.60
C TRP A 68 11.98 -1.99 -5.20
N PRO A 69 12.67 -2.83 -6.00
CA PRO A 69 13.05 -4.16 -5.57
C PRO A 69 13.78 -4.09 -4.24
N PHE A 70 13.53 -5.08 -3.38
CA PHE A 70 14.30 -5.23 -2.14
C PHE A 70 15.81 -5.20 -2.44
N SER A 71 16.57 -4.49 -1.61
CA SER A 71 18.02 -4.48 -1.68
C SER A 71 18.59 -5.91 -1.55
N ARG A 72 19.85 -6.11 -1.98
CA ARG A 72 20.50 -7.43 -1.83
C ARG A 72 20.60 -7.82 -0.36
N GLY A 73 20.82 -6.84 0.51
CA GLY A 73 20.78 -6.96 1.95
C GLY A 73 19.38 -7.32 2.44
N GLU A 74 18.32 -6.62 2.04
CA GLU A 74 16.94 -6.96 2.42
C GLU A 74 16.57 -8.40 2.03
N LEU A 75 16.88 -8.81 0.80
CA LEU A 75 16.62 -10.17 0.29
C LEU A 75 17.37 -11.25 1.07
N ARG A 76 18.62 -10.99 1.44
CA ARG A 76 19.46 -11.93 2.24
C ARG A 76 19.29 -11.74 3.74
N SER A 77 18.56 -10.71 4.10
CA SER A 77 18.52 -10.14 5.42
C SER A 77 19.90 -9.87 6.02
N GLU A 78 20.75 -9.25 5.23
CA GLU A 78 22.10 -8.78 5.57
C GLU A 78 22.08 -7.24 5.59
N PRO A 79 22.86 -6.58 6.47
CA PRO A 79 22.89 -5.12 6.51
C PRO A 79 23.62 -4.55 5.30
N ASP A 80 22.90 -3.88 4.38
CA ASP A 80 23.48 -3.04 3.32
C ASP A 80 22.95 -1.59 3.32
N GLY A 81 22.08 -1.26 4.29
CA GLY A 81 21.40 0.00 4.50
C GLY A 81 20.35 -0.13 5.61
N GLY A 82 19.64 0.96 5.92
CA GLY A 82 18.51 0.92 6.85
C GLY A 82 17.24 0.38 6.17
N VAL A 83 16.58 -0.59 6.79
CA VAL A 83 15.38 -1.27 6.26
C VAL A 83 14.12 -0.73 6.94
N ILE A 84 13.11 -0.36 6.15
CA ILE A 84 11.76 -0.08 6.64
C ILE A 84 10.82 -1.18 6.14
N GLY A 85 10.24 -1.94 7.05
CA GLY A 85 9.24 -2.95 6.71
C GLY A 85 7.85 -2.33 6.61
N ILE A 86 7.12 -2.58 5.52
CA ILE A 86 5.72 -2.14 5.37
C ILE A 86 4.84 -3.37 5.15
N GLU A 87 3.79 -3.50 5.95
CA GLU A 87 2.76 -4.52 5.79
C GLU A 87 1.38 -3.86 5.67
N VAL A 88 0.57 -4.25 4.69
CA VAL A 88 -0.77 -3.67 4.49
C VAL A 88 -1.84 -4.66 4.94
N LYS A 89 -2.82 -4.18 5.72
CA LYS A 89 -3.97 -4.96 6.20
C LYS A 89 -5.27 -4.23 5.89
N SER A 90 -6.26 -4.95 5.37
CA SER A 90 -7.60 -4.41 5.08
C SER A 90 -8.53 -4.36 6.30
N GLY A 91 -8.07 -4.79 7.47
CA GLY A 91 -8.85 -4.78 8.70
C GLY A 91 -8.79 -3.43 9.44
N LEU A 92 -9.84 -3.13 10.20
CA LEU A 92 -9.87 -2.00 11.16
C LEU A 92 -9.07 -2.30 12.44
N THR A 93 -8.92 -3.58 12.78
CA THR A 93 -8.26 -4.02 14.02
C THR A 93 -6.86 -4.53 13.72
N VAL A 94 -5.86 -3.82 14.24
CA VAL A 94 -4.47 -4.29 14.27
C VAL A 94 -4.20 -4.96 15.61
N THR A 95 -3.65 -6.17 15.56
CA THR A 95 -3.26 -6.92 16.77
C THR A 95 -1.77 -7.22 16.70
N GLY A 96 -1.18 -7.73 17.80
CA GLY A 96 0.23 -8.14 17.78
C GLY A 96 0.56 -9.17 16.70
N LYS A 97 -0.41 -10.01 16.29
CA LYS A 97 -0.23 -10.95 15.18
C LYS A 97 0.00 -10.26 13.83
N SER A 98 -0.55 -9.06 13.65
CA SER A 98 -0.34 -8.26 12.44
C SER A 98 1.12 -7.81 12.28
N PHE A 99 1.91 -7.87 13.35
CA PHE A 99 3.32 -7.48 13.35
C PHE A 99 4.27 -8.69 13.34
N ALA A 100 3.78 -9.93 13.33
CA ALA A 100 4.63 -11.10 13.52
C ALA A 100 5.76 -11.19 12.48
N HIS A 101 5.47 -10.89 11.21
CA HIS A 101 6.47 -10.90 10.16
C HIS A 101 7.47 -9.74 10.28
N LEU A 102 6.98 -8.54 10.59
CA LEU A 102 7.83 -7.37 10.82
C LEU A 102 8.71 -7.53 12.05
N ALA A 103 8.21 -8.13 13.12
CA ALA A 103 8.99 -8.47 14.31
C ALA A 103 10.07 -9.50 13.99
N HIS A 104 9.74 -10.55 13.23
CA HIS A 104 10.73 -11.52 12.75
C HIS A 104 11.81 -10.88 11.89
N LEU A 105 11.42 -9.98 10.98
CA LEU A 105 12.37 -9.23 10.15
C LEU A 105 13.26 -8.32 10.99
N ARG A 106 12.69 -7.53 11.91
CA ARG A 106 13.43 -6.68 12.86
C ARG A 106 14.46 -7.49 13.64
N ASP A 107 14.07 -8.61 14.21
CA ASP A 107 14.94 -9.42 15.06
C ASP A 107 16.11 -10.02 14.25
N ARG A 108 15.88 -10.33 12.96
CA ARG A 108 16.92 -10.82 12.05
C ARG A 108 17.87 -9.71 11.59
N MET A 109 17.36 -8.50 11.40
CA MET A 109 18.12 -7.32 10.96
C MET A 109 18.92 -6.63 12.06
N GLY A 110 18.47 -6.72 13.32
CA GLY A 110 19.04 -5.93 14.42
C GLY A 110 18.94 -4.42 14.17
N ASP A 111 20.07 -3.72 14.29
CA ASP A 111 20.14 -2.26 14.16
C ASP A 111 19.85 -1.76 12.74
N ALA A 112 19.98 -2.61 11.73
CA ALA A 112 19.67 -2.26 10.35
C ALA A 112 18.16 -2.05 10.11
N PHE A 113 17.30 -2.62 10.95
CA PHE A 113 15.86 -2.37 10.86
C PHE A 113 15.51 -1.02 11.47
N VAL A 114 15.17 -0.05 10.63
CA VAL A 114 14.84 1.29 11.08
C VAL A 114 13.46 1.31 11.75
N HIS A 115 12.44 0.80 11.05
CA HIS A 115 11.08 0.74 11.58
C HIS A 115 10.18 -0.21 10.78
N GLY A 116 9.12 -0.71 11.39
CA GLY A 116 8.07 -1.49 10.73
C GLY A 116 6.71 -0.81 10.83
N TYR A 117 6.06 -0.58 9.70
CA TYR A 117 4.74 0.00 9.63
C TYR A 117 3.70 -1.02 9.17
N VAL A 118 2.63 -1.19 9.94
CA VAL A 118 1.41 -1.84 9.46
C VAL A 118 0.44 -0.75 9.00
N LEU A 119 0.18 -0.66 7.70
CA LEU A 119 -0.85 0.23 7.16
C LEU A 119 -2.19 -0.47 7.23
N SER A 120 -3.16 0.13 7.91
CA SER A 120 -4.52 -0.44 8.01
C SER A 120 -5.59 0.65 8.16
N PHE A 121 -6.85 0.28 8.32
CA PHE A 121 -7.91 1.26 8.54
C PHE A 121 -8.09 1.72 9.98
N ASN A 122 -7.15 1.41 10.87
CA ASN A 122 -7.14 2.01 12.20
C ASN A 122 -7.19 3.54 12.09
N PRO A 123 -8.00 4.23 12.89
CA PRO A 123 -8.21 5.68 12.76
C PRO A 123 -6.98 6.50 13.18
N ASP A 124 -6.21 5.98 14.15
CA ASP A 124 -5.09 6.68 14.78
C ASP A 124 -3.82 5.83 14.76
N PRO A 125 -2.63 6.43 14.67
CA PRO A 125 -1.36 5.73 14.85
C PRO A 125 -1.32 4.95 16.16
N LEU A 126 -0.90 3.69 16.10
CA LEU A 126 -0.80 2.83 17.26
C LEU A 126 0.62 2.24 17.37
N PRO A 127 1.46 2.70 18.31
CA PRO A 127 2.78 2.11 18.53
C PRO A 127 2.65 0.67 19.04
N PHE A 128 3.55 -0.21 18.61
CA PHE A 128 3.50 -1.63 18.95
C PHE A 128 4.87 -2.20 19.33
N GLY A 129 5.33 -1.96 20.56
CA GLY A 129 6.64 -2.44 20.99
C GLY A 129 7.79 -1.74 20.26
N ASP A 130 8.96 -2.38 20.23
CA ASP A 130 10.19 -1.77 19.68
C ASP A 130 10.14 -1.64 18.15
N ARG A 131 10.30 -0.40 17.66
CA ARG A 131 10.40 -0.01 16.24
C ARG A 131 9.27 -0.52 15.35
N LEU A 132 8.06 -0.66 15.89
CA LEU A 132 6.88 -1.08 15.13
C LEU A 132 5.69 -0.16 15.42
N THR A 133 4.91 0.17 14.40
CA THR A 133 3.75 1.07 14.54
C THR A 133 2.68 0.73 13.50
N ALA A 134 1.41 0.71 13.90
CA ALA A 134 0.31 0.73 12.96
C ALA A 134 0.03 2.17 12.55
N LEU A 135 -0.07 2.44 11.26
CA LEU A 135 -0.48 3.74 10.75
C LEU A 135 -1.80 3.61 10.01
N PRO A 136 -2.69 4.62 10.13
CA PRO A 136 -3.82 4.74 9.24
C PRO A 136 -3.30 4.74 7.80
N ILE A 137 -3.83 3.85 6.96
CA ILE A 137 -3.55 3.84 5.52
C ILE A 137 -3.94 5.18 4.88
N SER A 138 -4.77 5.98 5.56
CA SER A 138 -5.12 7.33 5.16
C SER A 138 -4.00 8.35 5.19
N TYR A 139 -2.93 8.08 5.91
CA TYR A 139 -1.74 8.95 5.91
C TYR A 139 -1.06 8.96 4.54
N LEU A 140 -1.25 7.91 3.73
CA LEU A 140 -0.78 7.88 2.35
C LEU A 140 -1.39 9.00 1.50
N TRP A 141 -2.60 9.48 1.84
CA TRP A 141 -3.30 10.53 1.10
C TRP A 141 -3.06 11.95 1.65
N GLN A 142 -2.49 12.06 2.85
CA GLN A 142 -2.19 13.36 3.48
C GLN A 142 -0.76 13.84 3.20
N ALA A 143 0.10 12.96 2.70
CA ALA A 143 1.50 13.25 2.41
C ALA A 143 1.74 13.91 1.04
N GLY A 144 0.68 14.28 0.32
CA GLY A 144 0.72 14.91 -1.01
C GLY A 144 0.40 16.39 -1.00
#